data_AF-A0A653BTT6-F1
#
_entry.id   AF-A0A653BTT6-F1
#
_cell.length_a   1.000
_cell.length_b   1.000
_cell.length_c   1.000
_cell.angle_alpha   90.00
_cell.angle_beta   90.00
_cell.angle_gamma   90.00
#
_symmetry.space_group_name_H-M   'P 1'
#
loop_
_entity.id
_entity.type
_entity.pdbx_description
1 polymer ?
#
loop_
_entity_poly.entity_id
_entity_poly.type
_entity_poly.pdbx_seq_one_letter_code
_entity_poly.pdbx_strand_id
1 'polypeptide(L)'
;RVEERPVGAHSAPHALQRLPGLYPHGGNHVLRHLGHGAKHPLRHAVYQPGRRRHDVRQYAGESADRPLVQAEGLLLDQHRAGYFSCAFYFFDPKATTTIVVLYFLLNILHQIPSPLHWSLMADVDDYGEWKTGKRITGISFSGNIFFLKLGLAIAGAMVGFLLSWYGYDAGAKAQSADAINGIVLLFTVIPGIGYLITAGVVRLLKVDRETMKRIQEDLEKRRNNYRELNEYQELSAAETK
;
A
#
# COMPACT_ATOMS: atom_id res chain seq x y z
N ARG A 1 27.13 15.43 56.26
CA ARG A 1 25.71 15.35 56.68
C ARG A 1 24.91 15.05 55.42
N VAL A 2 24.29 13.87 55.37
CA VAL A 2 23.38 13.33 54.33
C VAL A 2 24.07 13.05 52.98
N GLU A 3 24.42 11.84 52.55
CA GLU A 3 23.81 10.48 52.55
C GLU A 3 22.84 10.22 51.38
N GLU A 4 22.99 9.02 50.81
CA GLU A 4 22.15 8.26 49.86
C GLU A 4 22.43 8.38 48.34
N ARG A 5 22.47 7.33 47.51
CA ARG A 5 22.67 5.86 47.57
C ARG A 5 22.77 5.40 46.08
N PRO A 6 23.51 4.33 45.71
CA PRO A 6 23.50 3.79 44.35
C PRO A 6 22.42 2.70 44.19
N VAL A 7 21.70 2.70 43.08
CA VAL A 7 20.89 1.56 42.60
C VAL A 7 21.78 0.85 41.57
N GLY A 8 22.31 -0.35 41.78
CA GLY A 8 21.66 -1.53 42.33
C GLY A 8 21.44 -2.50 41.18
N ALA A 9 22.54 -3.13 40.73
CA ALA A 9 22.52 -4.22 39.78
C ALA A 9 21.73 -5.41 40.36
N HIS A 10 20.83 -6.00 39.56
CA HIS A 10 20.45 -7.39 39.77
C HIS A 10 20.54 -8.17 38.47
N SER A 11 21.46 -9.11 38.53
CA SER A 11 21.82 -10.15 37.59
C SER A 11 20.64 -11.03 37.20
N ALA A 12 20.75 -11.59 35.99
CA ALA A 12 19.88 -12.58 35.34
C ALA A 12 19.70 -13.90 36.14
N PRO A 13 18.96 -14.89 35.60
CA PRO A 13 19.65 -15.80 34.69
C PRO A 13 18.87 -16.25 33.43
N HIS A 14 19.66 -16.42 32.37
CA HIS A 14 19.43 -17.32 31.25
C HIS A 14 19.19 -18.76 31.70
N ALA A 15 18.19 -19.43 31.11
CA ALA A 15 18.08 -20.88 30.84
C ALA A 15 16.59 -21.18 30.52
N LEU A 16 16.14 -21.98 29.55
CA LEU A 16 16.73 -22.90 28.59
C LEU A 16 15.60 -23.27 27.59
N GLN A 17 16.01 -23.52 26.33
CA GLN A 17 15.48 -24.57 25.41
C GLN A 17 14.03 -24.43 24.88
N ARG A 18 13.87 -24.09 23.59
CA ARG A 18 13.77 -25.03 22.44
C ARG A 18 12.80 -26.20 22.69
N LEU A 19 11.66 -26.18 22.02
CA LEU A 19 11.06 -27.41 21.48
C LEU A 19 10.61 -27.21 20.02
N PRO A 20 10.99 -28.13 19.11
CA PRO A 20 10.54 -28.17 17.72
C PRO A 20 9.14 -28.80 17.63
N GLY A 21 8.52 -28.65 16.46
CA GLY A 21 7.11 -28.97 16.23
C GLY A 21 6.68 -30.41 16.50
N LEU A 22 5.36 -30.55 16.66
CA LEU A 22 4.60 -31.78 16.40
C LEU A 22 3.13 -31.41 16.29
N TYR A 23 2.65 -31.26 15.04
CA TYR A 23 1.27 -31.64 14.73
C TYR A 23 1.18 -33.17 14.79
N PRO A 24 0.06 -33.72 15.27
CA PRO A 24 -0.54 -34.76 14.46
C PRO A 24 -2.05 -34.60 14.28
N HIS A 25 -2.44 -34.88 13.05
CA HIS A 25 -3.78 -35.21 12.60
C HIS A 25 -4.39 -36.40 13.35
N GLY A 26 -5.70 -36.34 13.60
CA GLY A 26 -6.65 -37.41 13.28
C GLY A 26 -6.78 -38.60 14.24
N GLY A 27 -8.00 -38.82 14.74
CA GLY A 27 -8.39 -40.13 15.27
C GLY A 27 -9.56 -40.12 16.25
N ASN A 28 -10.79 -40.17 15.73
CA ASN A 28 -11.95 -40.68 16.48
C ASN A 28 -11.70 -42.15 16.82
N HIS A 29 -11.85 -42.57 18.09
CA HIS A 29 -12.46 -43.85 18.47
C HIS A 29 -12.66 -43.96 19.99
N VAL A 30 -13.94 -44.00 20.38
CA VAL A 30 -14.60 -44.92 21.32
C VAL A 30 -13.75 -45.49 22.48
N LEU A 31 -14.12 -45.16 23.74
CA LEU A 31 -14.22 -46.15 24.81
C LEU A 31 -15.33 -45.77 25.81
N ARG A 32 -16.18 -46.75 26.11
CA ARG A 32 -17.39 -46.69 26.93
C ARG A 32 -17.18 -47.62 28.13
N HIS A 33 -17.59 -47.14 29.31
CA HIS A 33 -17.92 -47.85 30.57
C HIS A 33 -16.80 -48.53 31.40
N LEU A 34 -16.55 -48.00 32.61
CA LEU A 34 -17.07 -48.50 33.91
C LEU A 34 -16.36 -47.80 35.09
N GLY A 35 -17.09 -47.49 36.17
CA GLY A 35 -16.49 -47.16 37.47
C GLY A 35 -17.20 -46.05 38.26
N HIS A 36 -18.15 -46.43 39.11
CA HIS A 36 -18.87 -45.58 40.06
C HIS A 36 -17.97 -44.90 41.10
N GLY A 37 -18.29 -43.64 41.43
CA GLY A 37 -18.25 -43.18 42.82
C GLY A 37 -17.42 -41.93 43.13
N ALA A 38 -18.00 -40.74 42.95
CA ALA A 38 -17.91 -39.62 43.90
C ALA A 38 -18.76 -38.44 43.40
N LYS A 39 -19.62 -37.92 44.28
CA LYS A 39 -20.51 -36.79 44.02
C LYS A 39 -19.72 -35.48 44.06
N HIS A 40 -19.77 -34.69 42.99
CA HIS A 40 -19.58 -33.24 43.05
C HIS A 40 -20.30 -32.58 41.87
N PRO A 41 -21.21 -31.60 42.08
CA PRO A 41 -21.90 -30.94 40.99
C PRO A 41 -21.10 -29.69 40.59
N LEU A 42 -20.05 -29.87 39.78
CA LEU A 42 -19.49 -28.75 39.02
C LEU A 42 -19.82 -29.00 37.57
N ARG A 43 -20.96 -28.44 37.17
CA ARG A 43 -21.36 -28.29 35.78
C ARG A 43 -20.23 -27.55 35.06
N HIS A 44 -19.52 -28.25 34.18
CA HIS A 44 -18.77 -27.61 33.12
C HIS A 44 -19.74 -26.78 32.29
N ALA A 45 -19.76 -25.48 32.53
CA ALA A 45 -20.26 -24.53 31.55
C ALA A 45 -19.28 -24.59 30.38
N VAL A 46 -19.64 -25.36 29.36
CA VAL A 46 -19.04 -25.23 28.02
C VAL A 46 -19.24 -23.76 27.63
N TYR A 47 -18.17 -22.98 27.68
CA TYR A 47 -18.16 -21.62 27.17
C TYR A 47 -18.46 -21.70 25.68
N GLN A 48 -19.69 -21.35 25.29
CA GLN A 48 -20.03 -21.06 23.91
C GLN A 48 -19.75 -19.57 23.71
N PRO A 49 -18.67 -19.17 23.02
CA PRO A 49 -18.47 -17.77 22.71
C PRO A 49 -19.65 -17.33 21.84
N GLY A 50 -20.28 -16.25 22.27
CA GLY A 50 -21.50 -15.72 21.66
C GLY A 50 -21.35 -15.59 20.15
N ARG A 51 -22.34 -16.15 19.43
CA ARG A 51 -22.59 -15.83 18.03
C ARG A 51 -22.94 -14.34 17.91
N ARG A 52 -21.92 -13.49 17.84
CA ARG A 52 -22.00 -12.27 17.03
C ARG A 52 -21.17 -12.51 15.78
N ARG A 53 -21.79 -13.21 14.83
CA ARG A 53 -21.46 -13.04 13.41
C ARG A 53 -21.74 -11.58 13.08
N HIS A 54 -20.76 -10.70 13.30
CA HIS A 54 -20.71 -9.49 12.50
C HIS A 54 -20.52 -9.98 11.08
N ASP A 55 -21.50 -9.68 10.24
CA ASP A 55 -21.59 -10.17 8.88
C ASP A 55 -20.51 -9.50 8.03
N VAL A 56 -19.28 -10.00 8.10
CA VAL A 56 -18.15 -9.47 7.30
C VAL A 56 -18.38 -9.72 5.79
N ARG A 57 -19.38 -10.54 5.44
CA ARG A 57 -19.81 -10.74 4.05
C ARG A 57 -20.29 -9.45 3.39
N GLN A 58 -20.71 -8.44 4.14
CA GLN A 58 -21.25 -7.21 3.58
C GLN A 58 -20.17 -6.34 2.91
N TYR A 59 -18.87 -6.58 3.16
CA TYR A 59 -17.77 -5.88 2.50
C TYR A 59 -17.11 -6.65 1.35
N ALA A 60 -17.42 -7.95 1.19
CA ALA A 60 -16.76 -8.83 0.23
C ALA A 60 -17.36 -8.79 -1.20
N GLY A 61 -18.53 -8.16 -1.39
CA GLY A 61 -19.21 -8.08 -2.68
C GLY A 61 -18.69 -6.98 -3.62
N GLU A 62 -18.30 -5.82 -3.08
CA GLU A 62 -17.89 -4.63 -3.85
C GLU A 62 -16.37 -4.62 -4.17
N SER A 63 -15.58 -5.51 -3.56
CA SER A 63 -14.12 -5.55 -3.66
C SER A 63 -13.56 -6.40 -4.79
N ALA A 64 -14.36 -7.28 -5.39
CA ALA A 64 -13.87 -8.26 -6.36
C ALA A 64 -13.35 -7.62 -7.67
N ASP A 65 -13.85 -6.43 -8.04
CA ASP A 65 -13.48 -5.77 -9.29
C ASP A 65 -12.42 -4.67 -9.17
N ARG A 66 -12.00 -4.33 -7.96
CA ARG A 66 -11.18 -3.16 -7.68
C ARG A 66 -9.78 -3.17 -8.31
N PRO A 67 -8.93 -4.20 -8.19
CA PRO A 67 -7.50 -4.07 -8.51
C PRO A 67 -7.20 -3.92 -10.01
N LEU A 68 -7.92 -4.62 -10.88
CA LEU A 68 -7.71 -4.53 -12.33
C LEU A 68 -8.34 -3.24 -12.90
N VAL A 69 -9.50 -2.79 -12.39
CA VAL A 69 -10.10 -1.50 -12.78
C VAL A 69 -9.21 -0.33 -12.39
N GLN A 70 -8.50 -0.41 -11.25
CA GLN A 70 -7.53 0.60 -10.83
C GLN A 70 -6.30 0.65 -11.77
N ALA A 71 -5.73 -0.50 -12.11
CA ALA A 71 -4.58 -0.58 -13.02
C ALA A 71 -4.95 -0.15 -14.46
N GLU A 72 -6.11 -0.59 -14.96
CA GLU A 72 -6.64 -0.17 -16.27
C GLU A 72 -6.97 1.33 -16.28
N GLY A 73 -7.58 1.85 -15.22
CA GLY A 73 -7.86 3.28 -15.07
C GLY A 73 -6.59 4.13 -15.04
N LEU A 74 -5.53 3.65 -14.38
CA LEU A 74 -4.24 4.32 -14.33
C LEU A 74 -3.52 4.28 -15.69
N LEU A 75 -3.57 3.15 -16.40
CA LEU A 75 -3.02 3.01 -17.75
C LEU A 75 -3.77 3.90 -18.76
N LEU A 76 -5.10 3.95 -18.69
CA LEU A 76 -5.92 4.81 -19.52
C LEU A 76 -5.62 6.30 -19.29
N ASP A 77 -5.35 6.69 -18.04
CA ASP A 77 -4.93 8.06 -17.74
C ASP A 77 -3.55 8.38 -18.33
N GLN A 78 -2.58 7.49 -18.18
CA GLN A 78 -1.22 7.65 -18.74
C GLN A 78 -1.23 7.79 -20.26
N HIS A 79 -2.02 6.96 -20.95
CA HIS A 79 -2.19 7.04 -22.39
C HIS A 79 -2.87 8.34 -22.81
N ARG A 80 -3.97 8.72 -22.15
CA ARG A 80 -4.66 9.99 -22.39
C ARG A 80 -3.72 11.18 -22.21
N ALA A 81 -2.96 11.23 -21.11
CA ALA A 81 -2.00 12.29 -20.83
C ALA A 81 -0.90 12.37 -21.91
N GLY A 82 -0.38 11.22 -22.36
CA GLY A 82 0.63 11.15 -23.42
C GLY A 82 0.12 11.65 -24.77
N TYR A 83 -1.01 11.13 -25.26
CA TYR A 83 -1.62 11.60 -26.53
C TYR A 83 -1.93 13.08 -26.50
N PHE A 84 -2.41 13.54 -25.34
CA PHE A 84 -2.85 14.90 -25.16
C PHE A 84 -1.67 15.88 -25.04
N SER A 85 -0.58 15.49 -24.37
CA SER A 85 0.70 16.24 -24.36
C SER A 85 1.26 16.43 -25.77
N CYS A 86 1.20 15.39 -26.60
CA CYS A 86 1.60 15.48 -28.01
C CYS A 86 0.67 16.36 -28.86
N ALA A 87 -0.64 16.35 -28.57
CA ALA A 87 -1.61 17.21 -29.28
C ALA A 87 -1.39 18.70 -29.01
N PHE A 88 -0.90 19.06 -27.81
CA PHE A 88 -0.57 20.45 -27.47
C PHE A 88 0.56 21.04 -28.30
N TYR A 89 1.44 20.21 -28.88
CA TYR A 89 2.49 20.67 -29.79
C TYR A 89 1.93 21.36 -31.06
N PHE A 90 0.70 21.04 -31.46
CA PHE A 90 0.08 21.62 -32.67
C PHE A 90 -0.72 22.91 -32.41
N PHE A 91 -0.81 23.38 -31.16
CA PHE A 91 -1.50 24.63 -30.84
C PHE A 91 -0.58 25.85 -31.02
N ASP A 92 -1.12 26.93 -31.60
CA ASP A 92 -0.36 28.18 -31.82
C ASP A 92 0.14 28.75 -30.46
N PRO A 93 1.46 28.92 -30.26
CA PRO A 93 2.04 29.45 -29.03
C PRO A 93 1.53 30.85 -28.64
N LYS A 94 0.95 31.61 -29.57
CA LYS A 94 0.45 32.97 -29.34
C LYS A 94 -0.93 33.02 -28.66
N ALA A 95 -1.67 31.90 -28.62
CA ALA A 95 -3.01 31.83 -28.01
C ALA A 95 -2.95 31.52 -26.50
N THR A 96 -2.18 32.32 -25.74
CA THR A 96 -1.81 32.02 -24.35
C THR A 96 -3.03 31.86 -23.41
N THR A 97 -4.06 32.70 -23.55
CA THR A 97 -5.28 32.61 -22.71
C THR A 97 -6.03 31.30 -22.94
N THR A 98 -6.16 30.87 -24.20
CA THR A 98 -6.83 29.61 -24.55
C THR A 98 -6.05 28.41 -24.02
N ILE A 99 -4.71 28.42 -24.16
CA ILE A 99 -3.84 27.36 -23.63
C ILE A 99 -4.00 27.22 -22.12
N VAL A 100 -4.01 28.34 -21.38
CA VAL A 100 -4.15 28.32 -19.92
C VAL A 100 -5.52 27.77 -19.48
N VAL A 101 -6.60 28.19 -20.12
CA VAL A 101 -7.96 27.68 -19.80
C VAL A 101 -8.06 26.19 -20.09
N LEU A 102 -7.55 25.76 -21.25
CA LEU A 102 -7.55 24.35 -21.62
C LEU A 102 -6.72 23.55 -20.60
N TYR A 103 -5.50 24.00 -20.28
CA TYR A 103 -4.61 23.40 -19.30
C TYR A 103 -5.26 23.24 -17.93
N PHE A 104 -5.99 24.25 -17.46
CA PHE A 104 -6.74 24.17 -16.20
C PHE A 104 -7.80 23.06 -16.22
N LEU A 105 -8.62 23.01 -17.27
CA LEU A 105 -9.65 21.96 -17.42
C LEU A 105 -9.03 20.57 -17.45
N LEU A 106 -7.89 20.42 -18.12
CA LEU A 106 -7.19 19.14 -18.23
C LEU A 106 -6.59 18.68 -16.90
N ASN A 107 -6.10 19.62 -16.09
CA ASN A 107 -5.62 19.27 -14.75
C ASN A 107 -6.75 18.67 -13.90
N ILE A 108 -7.99 19.15 -14.04
CA ILE A 108 -9.14 18.54 -13.35
C ILE A 108 -9.31 17.08 -13.79
N LEU A 109 -9.32 16.81 -15.10
CA LEU A 109 -9.45 15.44 -15.59
C LEU A 109 -8.28 14.54 -15.16
N HIS A 110 -7.07 15.09 -15.09
CA HIS A 110 -5.87 14.36 -14.67
C HIS A 110 -5.85 14.04 -13.17
N GLN A 111 -6.52 14.82 -12.32
CA GLN A 111 -6.55 14.53 -10.88
C GLN A 111 -7.55 13.43 -10.49
N ILE A 112 -8.53 13.12 -11.34
CA ILE A 112 -9.57 12.12 -11.05
C ILE A 112 -8.99 10.73 -10.71
N PRO A 113 -7.95 10.21 -11.40
CA PRO A 113 -7.38 8.89 -11.10
C PRO A 113 -6.43 8.86 -9.89
N SER A 114 -6.09 10.00 -9.29
CA SER A 114 -5.17 10.08 -8.15
C SER A 114 -5.54 9.15 -6.98
N PRO A 115 -6.81 9.00 -6.58
CA PRO A 115 -7.20 8.04 -5.54
C PRO A 115 -6.97 6.57 -5.93
N LEU A 116 -7.06 6.23 -7.23
CA LEU A 116 -6.83 4.87 -7.71
C LEU A 116 -5.37 4.45 -7.52
N HIS A 117 -4.43 5.39 -7.64
CA HIS A 117 -3.01 5.14 -7.38
C HIS A 117 -2.76 4.71 -5.92
N TRP A 118 -3.37 5.42 -4.96
CA TRP A 118 -3.23 5.09 -3.53
C TRP A 118 -3.93 3.78 -3.16
N SER A 119 -5.06 3.48 -3.80
CA SER A 119 -5.74 2.20 -3.63
C SER A 119 -4.88 1.03 -4.14
N LEU A 120 -4.25 1.18 -5.32
CA LEU A 120 -3.38 0.16 -5.89
C LEU A 120 -2.15 -0.08 -5.00
N MET A 121 -1.63 0.99 -4.39
CA MET A 121 -0.53 0.89 -3.44
C MET A 121 -0.91 0.06 -2.20
N ALA A 122 -2.13 0.22 -1.68
CA ALA A 122 -2.62 -0.60 -0.56
C ALA A 122 -2.75 -2.08 -0.95
N ASP A 123 -3.24 -2.37 -2.16
CA ASP A 123 -3.34 -3.74 -2.69
C ASP A 123 -1.94 -4.40 -2.82
N VAL A 124 -0.92 -3.64 -3.22
CA VAL A 124 0.48 -4.11 -3.28
C VAL A 124 1.06 -4.39 -1.90
N ASP A 125 0.74 -3.55 -0.90
CA ASP A 125 1.18 -3.76 0.48
C ASP A 125 0.54 -5.02 1.10
N ASP A 126 -0.73 -5.27 0.83
CA ASP A 126 -1.42 -6.49 1.26
C ASP A 126 -0.83 -7.74 0.56
N TYR A 127 -0.48 -7.66 -0.72
CA TYR A 127 0.26 -8.72 -1.42
C TYR A 127 1.63 -9.00 -0.75
N GLY A 128 2.36 -7.95 -0.39
CA GLY A 128 3.64 -8.04 0.32
C GLY A 128 3.50 -8.69 1.70
N GLU A 129 2.48 -8.32 2.47
CA GLU A 129 2.17 -8.93 3.76
C GLU A 129 1.81 -10.41 3.62
N TRP A 130 1.01 -10.78 2.61
CA TRP A 130 0.62 -12.17 2.40
C TRP A 130 1.83 -13.08 2.12
N LYS A 131 2.78 -12.60 1.32
CA LYS A 131 4.00 -13.34 0.93
C LYS A 131 5.06 -13.38 2.03
N THR A 132 5.23 -12.30 2.79
CA THR A 132 6.33 -12.17 3.78
C THR A 132 5.90 -12.36 5.23
N GLY A 133 4.60 -12.33 5.50
CA GLY A 133 4.02 -12.34 6.85
C GLY A 133 4.23 -11.04 7.63
N LYS A 134 4.84 -10.01 7.03
CA LYS A 134 5.15 -8.73 7.69
C LYS A 134 4.47 -7.58 6.95
N ARG A 135 3.71 -6.77 7.69
CA ARG A 135 3.13 -5.53 7.15
C ARG A 135 4.18 -4.43 7.14
N ILE A 136 4.54 -3.94 5.94
CA ILE A 136 5.59 -2.93 5.73
C ILE A 136 5.06 -1.63 5.12
N THR A 137 3.77 -1.34 5.31
CA THR A 137 3.06 -0.17 4.73
C THR A 137 3.79 1.17 4.97
N GLY A 138 4.38 1.36 6.16
CA GLY A 138 5.14 2.58 6.47
C GLY A 138 6.40 2.75 5.62
N ILE A 139 7.08 1.65 5.28
CA ILE A 139 8.27 1.67 4.41
C ILE A 139 7.83 1.93 2.97
N SER A 140 6.76 1.29 2.50
CA SER A 140 6.19 1.53 1.17
C SER A 140 5.78 2.99 0.98
N PHE A 141 5.06 3.57 1.95
CA PHE A 141 4.60 4.96 1.89
C PHE A 141 5.74 5.97 1.91
N SER A 142 6.70 5.79 2.84
CA SER A 142 7.88 6.66 2.89
C SER A 142 8.74 6.54 1.64
N GLY A 143 8.90 5.34 1.08
CA GLY A 143 9.56 5.11 -0.20
C GLY A 143 8.90 5.87 -1.35
N ASN A 144 7.57 5.80 -1.47
CA ASN A 144 6.83 6.53 -2.51
C ASN A 144 7.08 8.04 -2.44
N ILE A 145 6.93 8.65 -1.26
CA ILE A 145 7.14 10.09 -1.07
C ILE A 145 8.61 10.48 -1.26
N PHE A 146 9.55 9.63 -0.87
CA PHE A 146 10.97 9.85 -1.12
C PHE A 146 11.28 9.92 -2.62
N PHE A 147 10.81 8.94 -3.41
CA PHE A 147 11.03 8.93 -4.86
C PHE A 147 10.30 10.06 -5.57
N LEU A 148 9.12 10.48 -5.08
CA LEU A 148 8.42 11.66 -5.57
C LEU A 148 9.28 12.93 -5.41
N LYS A 149 9.86 13.14 -4.22
CA LYS A 149 10.73 14.30 -3.95
C LYS A 149 12.03 14.23 -4.76
N LEU A 150 12.62 13.03 -4.87
CA LEU A 150 13.81 12.81 -5.67
C LEU A 150 13.54 13.11 -7.16
N GLY A 151 12.43 12.63 -7.70
CA GLY A 151 12.01 12.91 -9.07
C GLY A 151 11.79 14.41 -9.31
N LEU A 152 11.17 15.11 -8.36
CA LEU A 152 11.00 16.56 -8.44
C LEU A 152 12.34 17.32 -8.44
N ALA A 153 13.30 16.89 -7.60
CA ALA A 153 14.63 17.48 -7.56
C ALA A 153 15.39 17.28 -8.88
N ILE A 154 15.35 16.06 -9.43
CA ILE A 154 15.98 15.73 -10.72
C ILE A 154 15.31 16.52 -11.85
N ALA A 155 13.98 16.58 -11.87
CA ALA A 155 13.22 17.33 -12.88
C ALA A 155 13.53 18.83 -12.83
N GLY A 156 13.58 19.43 -11.64
CA GLY A 156 13.93 20.84 -11.47
C GLY A 156 15.35 21.16 -11.95
N ALA A 157 16.33 20.30 -11.61
CA ALA A 157 17.71 20.44 -12.09
C ALA A 157 17.79 20.31 -13.63
N MET A 158 17.08 19.33 -14.20
CA MET A 158 17.01 19.11 -15.65
C MET A 158 16.39 20.30 -16.39
N VAL A 159 15.31 20.88 -15.88
CA VAL A 159 14.67 22.09 -16.43
C VAL A 159 15.67 23.25 -16.45
N GLY A 160 16.36 23.50 -15.32
CA GLY A 160 17.35 24.57 -15.24
C GLY A 160 18.51 24.39 -16.21
N PHE A 161 19.03 23.17 -16.33
CA PHE A 161 20.10 22.85 -17.27
C PHE A 161 19.67 23.05 -18.73
N LEU A 162 18.48 22.56 -19.11
CA LEU A 162 17.95 22.74 -20.46
C LEU A 162 17.70 24.20 -20.79
N LEU A 163 17.10 24.98 -19.89
CA LEU A 163 16.87 26.41 -20.14
C LEU A 163 18.18 27.17 -20.35
N SER A 164 19.20 26.88 -19.54
CA SER A 164 20.54 27.44 -19.74
C SER A 164 21.15 27.03 -21.09
N TRP A 165 21.03 25.75 -21.46
CA TRP A 165 21.54 25.22 -22.73
C TRP A 165 20.89 25.86 -23.96
N TYR A 166 19.57 26.08 -23.92
CA TYR A 166 18.82 26.73 -25.00
C TYR A 166 18.92 28.27 -24.98
N GLY A 167 19.74 28.84 -24.08
CA GLY A 167 19.99 30.28 -24.04
C GLY A 167 18.81 31.10 -23.55
N TYR A 168 18.03 30.56 -22.61
CA TYR A 168 16.91 31.28 -21.98
C TYR A 168 17.42 32.53 -21.24
N ASP A 169 16.86 33.69 -21.56
CA ASP A 169 17.19 34.96 -20.90
C ASP A 169 15.94 35.56 -20.26
N ALA A 170 15.84 35.49 -18.92
CA ALA A 170 14.70 36.03 -18.19
C ALA A 170 14.48 37.54 -18.36
N GLY A 171 15.50 38.30 -18.79
CA GLY A 171 15.45 39.76 -18.97
C GLY A 171 15.13 40.21 -20.40
N ALA A 172 15.13 39.31 -21.38
CA ALA A 172 14.91 39.70 -22.78
C ALA A 172 13.43 39.99 -23.07
N LYS A 173 13.16 41.09 -23.79
CA LYS A 173 11.81 41.48 -24.26
C LYS A 173 11.18 40.44 -25.21
N ALA A 174 12.01 39.69 -25.92
CA ALA A 174 11.63 38.56 -26.75
C ALA A 174 12.68 37.47 -26.62
N GLN A 175 12.24 36.21 -26.46
CA GLN A 175 13.13 35.06 -26.42
C GLN A 175 13.59 34.65 -27.82
N SER A 176 14.76 34.02 -27.91
CA SER A 176 15.21 33.40 -29.16
C SER A 176 14.28 32.25 -29.56
N ALA A 177 14.25 31.93 -30.85
CA ALA A 177 13.48 30.79 -31.36
C ALA A 177 13.93 29.47 -30.69
N ASP A 178 15.23 29.33 -30.41
CA ASP A 178 15.80 28.16 -29.74
C ASP A 178 15.33 28.04 -28.27
N ALA A 179 15.30 29.16 -27.53
CA ALA A 179 14.79 29.19 -26.16
C ALA A 179 13.29 28.81 -26.10
N ILE A 180 12.49 29.31 -27.04
CA ILE A 180 11.06 28.95 -27.15
C ILE A 180 10.90 27.45 -27.44
N ASN A 181 11.68 26.91 -28.37
CA ASN A 181 11.65 25.48 -28.68
C ASN A 181 12.04 24.63 -27.46
N GLY A 182 13.07 25.04 -26.71
CA GLY A 182 13.47 24.39 -25.45
C GLY A 182 12.34 24.36 -24.42
N ILE A 183 11.61 25.47 -24.25
CA ILE A 183 10.43 25.54 -23.37
C ILE A 183 9.34 24.57 -23.85
N VAL A 184 9.02 24.56 -25.14
CA VAL A 184 7.99 23.65 -25.69
C VAL A 184 8.36 22.19 -25.45
N LEU A 185 9.62 21.80 -25.64
CA LEU A 185 10.11 20.44 -25.38
C LEU A 185 9.98 20.03 -23.90
N LEU A 186 10.24 20.95 -22.97
CA LEU A 186 10.11 20.74 -21.53
C LEU A 186 8.65 20.49 -21.10
N PHE A 187 7.68 21.08 -21.79
CA PHE A 187 6.25 20.89 -21.49
C PHE A 187 5.61 19.72 -22.22
N THR A 188 6.19 19.24 -23.33
CA THR A 188 5.54 18.25 -24.21
C THR A 188 6.28 16.90 -24.21
N VAL A 189 7.45 16.86 -24.85
CA VAL A 189 8.19 15.63 -25.15
C VAL A 189 8.78 14.99 -23.90
N ILE A 190 9.39 15.79 -23.02
CA ILE A 190 10.08 15.27 -21.83
C ILE A 190 9.09 14.61 -20.85
N PRO A 191 7.97 15.26 -20.46
CA PRO A 191 6.92 14.59 -19.69
C PRO A 191 6.31 13.41 -20.45
N GLY A 192 6.13 13.53 -21.78
CA GLY A 192 5.59 12.47 -22.62
C GLY A 192 6.39 11.16 -22.55
N ILE A 193 7.73 11.24 -22.61
CA ILE A 193 8.62 10.08 -22.45
C ILE A 193 8.46 9.48 -21.04
N GLY A 194 8.37 10.32 -20.00
CA GLY A 194 8.13 9.87 -18.61
C GLY A 194 6.84 9.07 -18.45
N TYR A 195 5.75 9.52 -19.09
CA TYR A 195 4.48 8.78 -19.12
C TYR A 195 4.60 7.45 -19.88
N LEU A 196 5.31 7.41 -21.01
CA LEU A 196 5.52 6.16 -21.74
C LEU A 196 6.32 5.12 -20.94
N ILE A 197 7.36 5.56 -20.23
CA ILE A 197 8.14 4.68 -19.33
C ILE A 197 7.23 4.13 -18.23
N THR A 198 6.45 4.99 -17.58
CA THR A 198 5.53 4.58 -16.51
C THR A 198 4.46 3.60 -17.03
N ALA A 199 3.88 3.86 -18.20
CA ALA A 199 2.94 2.96 -18.86
C ALA A 199 3.58 1.60 -19.22
N GLY A 200 4.88 1.55 -19.50
CA GLY A 200 5.64 0.32 -19.67
C GLY A 200 5.80 -0.45 -18.35
N VAL A 201 6.17 0.24 -17.27
CA VAL A 201 6.34 -0.37 -15.93
C VAL A 201 5.01 -0.91 -15.40
N VAL A 202 3.92 -0.16 -15.54
CA VAL A 202 2.59 -0.62 -15.07
C VAL A 202 2.11 -1.86 -15.81
N ARG A 203 2.46 -2.03 -17.10
CA ARG A 203 2.16 -3.29 -17.83
C ARG A 203 2.87 -4.52 -17.27
N LEU A 204 3.98 -4.34 -16.55
CA LEU A 204 4.70 -5.44 -15.91
C LEU A 204 4.05 -5.87 -14.58
N LEU A 205 3.14 -5.06 -14.03
CA LEU A 205 2.36 -5.42 -12.84
C LEU A 205 1.32 -6.49 -13.21
N LYS A 206 1.68 -7.76 -13.00
CA LYS A 206 0.75 -8.89 -13.06
C LYS A 206 0.08 -9.07 -11.69
N VAL A 207 -0.87 -8.19 -11.37
CA VAL A 207 -1.75 -8.38 -10.21
C VAL A 207 -3.11 -8.85 -10.73
N ASP A 208 -3.41 -10.12 -10.49
CA ASP A 208 -4.63 -10.78 -10.95
C ASP A 208 -5.78 -10.63 -9.93
N ARG A 209 -7.03 -10.46 -10.43
CA ARG A 209 -8.23 -10.24 -9.60
C ARG A 209 -8.48 -11.39 -8.63
N GLU A 210 -8.41 -12.63 -9.12
CA GLU A 210 -8.67 -13.79 -8.28
C GLU A 210 -7.61 -13.94 -7.20
N THR A 211 -6.37 -13.60 -7.54
CA THR A 211 -5.25 -13.64 -6.60
C THR A 211 -5.46 -12.64 -5.47
N MET A 212 -5.86 -11.39 -5.78
CA MET A 212 -6.11 -10.38 -4.75
C MET A 212 -7.26 -10.76 -3.82
N LYS A 213 -8.33 -11.34 -4.36
CA LYS A 213 -9.46 -11.82 -3.54
C LYS A 213 -9.02 -12.91 -2.56
N ARG A 214 -8.25 -13.90 -3.04
CA ARG A 214 -7.69 -14.97 -2.19
C ARG A 214 -6.78 -14.41 -1.09
N ILE A 215 -5.95 -13.41 -1.42
CA ILE A 215 -5.07 -12.74 -0.46
C ILE A 215 -5.85 -12.08 0.66
N GLN A 216 -6.91 -11.33 0.33
CA GLN A 216 -7.75 -10.67 1.31
C GLN A 216 -8.40 -11.68 2.26
N GLU A 217 -8.97 -12.75 1.72
CA GLU A 217 -9.58 -13.84 2.52
C GLU A 217 -8.55 -14.53 3.44
N ASP A 218 -7.34 -14.79 2.94
CA ASP A 218 -6.28 -15.43 3.72
C ASP A 218 -5.75 -14.54 4.84
N LEU A 219 -5.56 -13.24 4.57
CA LEU A 219 -5.11 -12.27 5.58
C LEU A 219 -6.19 -12.08 6.66
N GLU A 220 -7.46 -12.06 6.29
CA GLU A 220 -8.56 -11.97 7.26
C GLU A 220 -8.61 -13.19 8.18
N LYS A 221 -8.48 -14.41 7.62
CA LYS A 221 -8.38 -15.65 8.41
C LYS A 221 -7.20 -15.61 9.38
N ARG A 222 -6.02 -15.17 8.92
CA ARG A 222 -4.83 -15.03 9.79
C ARG A 222 -5.10 -14.06 10.93
N ARG A 223 -5.70 -12.90 10.65
CA ARG A 223 -6.04 -11.88 11.67
C ARG A 223 -7.02 -12.41 12.71
N ASN A 224 -8.06 -13.12 12.28
CA ASN A 224 -9.04 -13.72 13.20
C ASN A 224 -8.39 -14.78 14.09
N ASN A 225 -7.57 -15.67 13.53
CA ASN A 225 -6.87 -16.69 14.31
C ASN A 225 -5.96 -16.08 15.38
N TYR A 226 -5.17 -15.04 15.05
CA TYR A 226 -4.32 -14.35 16.03
C TYR A 226 -5.14 -13.68 17.14
N ARG A 227 -6.29 -13.10 16.79
CA ARG A 227 -7.19 -12.48 17.77
C ARG A 227 -7.75 -13.52 18.74
N GLU A 228 -8.28 -14.63 18.23
CA GLU A 228 -8.79 -15.72 19.06
C GLU A 228 -7.70 -16.26 19.99
N LEU A 229 -6.49 -16.52 19.47
CA LEU A 229 -5.32 -16.95 20.25
C LEU A 229 -4.99 -15.98 21.40
N ASN A 230 -4.98 -14.67 21.14
CA ASN A 230 -4.72 -13.66 22.16
C ASN A 230 -5.83 -13.64 23.22
N GLU A 231 -7.10 -13.70 22.82
CA GLU A 231 -8.24 -13.77 23.73
C GLU A 231 -8.16 -15.01 24.64
N TYR A 232 -7.81 -16.19 24.08
CA TYR A 232 -7.57 -17.41 24.87
C TYR A 232 -6.42 -17.25 25.87
N GLN A 233 -5.32 -16.63 25.45
CA GLN A 233 -4.16 -16.38 26.32
C GLN A 233 -4.53 -15.47 27.49
N GLU A 234 -5.27 -14.39 27.24
CA GLU A 234 -5.74 -13.47 28.28
C GLU A 234 -6.67 -14.16 29.29
N LEU A 235 -7.62 -14.97 28.81
CA LEU A 235 -8.54 -15.72 29.68
C LEU A 235 -7.79 -16.73 30.56
N SER A 236 -6.88 -17.51 29.97
CA SER A 236 -6.08 -18.49 30.72
C SER A 236 -5.18 -17.84 31.78
N ALA A 237 -4.62 -16.66 31.48
CA ALA A 237 -3.81 -15.90 32.43
C ALA A 237 -4.65 -15.32 33.58
N ALA A 238 -5.93 -15.02 33.34
CA ALA A 238 -6.87 -14.57 34.37
C ALA A 238 -7.33 -15.70 35.29
N GLU A 239 -7.57 -16.90 34.76
CA GLU A 239 -7.94 -18.09 35.56
C GLU A 239 -6.81 -18.59 36.48
N THR A 240 -5.56 -18.29 36.12
CA THR A 240 -4.37 -18.73 36.88
C THR A 240 -4.00 -17.78 38.04
N LYS A 241 -4.63 -16.60 38.14
CA LYS A 241 -4.40 -15.60 39.19
C LYS A 241 -5.46 -15.67 40.30
#